data_AF-A0A1Q7M579-F1
#
_entry.id   AF-A0A1Q7M579-F1
#
_cell.length_a   1.000
_cell.length_b   1.000
_cell.length_c   1.000
_cell.angle_alpha   90.00
_cell.angle_beta   90.00
_cell.angle_gamma   90.00
#
_symmetry.space_group_name_H-M   'P 1'
#
loop_
_entity.id
_entity.type
_entity.pdbx_description
1 polymer ?
#
loop_
_entity_poly.entity_id
_entity_poly.type
_entity_poly.pdbx_seq_one_letter_code
_entity_poly.pdbx_strand_id
1 'polypeptide(L)'
;MFGALGGTVATVEGLAGLSVPPDAVSGDHLFVITRRDDLALQGTCLSTPLPQYPLCYDFSVFPKTSFTVPVTVVVCVLESASHDAAFPRLVLAHPDPNNPNGIQFTARAADPLGLVCTNAVLPPPPMGGVGSLLQRLGAFAARLILPSPLYATHEGMGGSIDSFSPFIAVDSAADLTVQSVTHSPDAPTTADPITVSAVIQNNSPVPAGPFTVAFGSDPASAPVVSVPGLAGGASVSVSVTIGTRAAGTYQDTVTVDAGNAVVEFNEANNTLTSGMVIVTPLF
;
A
#
# COMPACT_ATOMS: atom_id res chain seq x y z
N MET A 1 28.12 -10.96 -15.69
CA MET A 1 28.97 -9.78 -15.40
C MET A 1 28.71 -8.75 -16.48
N PHE A 2 28.67 -7.49 -16.12
CA PHE A 2 28.59 -6.38 -17.08
C PHE A 2 29.69 -5.36 -16.79
N GLY A 3 30.23 -4.78 -17.86
CA GLY A 3 31.19 -3.68 -17.82
C GLY A 3 30.58 -2.38 -18.31
N ALA A 4 31.41 -1.47 -18.82
CA ALA A 4 30.97 -0.14 -19.26
C ALA A 4 29.92 -0.12 -20.38
N LEU A 5 29.79 -1.18 -21.18
CA LEU A 5 28.75 -1.29 -22.20
C LEU A 5 27.35 -1.63 -21.61
N GLY A 6 27.28 -1.97 -20.33
CA GLY A 6 26.05 -2.42 -19.69
C GLY A 6 25.60 -3.80 -20.15
N GLY A 7 24.33 -4.11 -19.95
CA GLY A 7 23.70 -5.36 -20.34
C GLY A 7 22.40 -5.65 -19.60
N THR A 8 21.69 -6.69 -20.03
CA THR A 8 20.45 -7.15 -19.43
C THR A 8 20.60 -8.58 -18.90
N VAL A 9 19.99 -8.89 -17.75
CA VAL A 9 19.90 -10.25 -17.22
C VAL A 9 18.52 -10.46 -16.60
N ALA A 10 17.92 -11.62 -16.84
CA ALA A 10 16.72 -12.07 -16.14
C ALA A 10 17.05 -13.28 -15.27
N THR A 11 16.25 -13.53 -14.23
CA THR A 11 16.33 -14.78 -13.48
C THR A 11 15.93 -15.96 -14.38
N VAL A 12 16.33 -17.17 -14.01
CA VAL A 12 16.04 -18.38 -14.79
C VAL A 12 14.53 -18.60 -14.94
N GLU A 13 13.77 -18.22 -13.91
CA GLU A 13 12.30 -18.30 -13.92
C GLU A 13 11.65 -17.19 -14.75
N GLY A 14 12.39 -16.16 -15.16
CA GLY A 14 11.87 -15.01 -15.91
C GLY A 14 10.98 -14.09 -15.07
N LEU A 15 11.10 -14.13 -13.74
CA LEU A 15 10.20 -13.40 -12.82
C LEU A 15 10.81 -12.12 -12.25
N ALA A 16 12.12 -11.93 -12.42
CA ALA A 16 12.78 -10.67 -12.15
C ALA A 16 13.93 -10.48 -13.16
N GLY A 17 14.35 -9.24 -13.32
CA GLY A 17 15.39 -8.89 -14.25
C GLY A 17 16.01 -7.54 -13.96
N LEU A 18 17.08 -7.28 -14.70
CA LEU A 18 17.93 -6.12 -14.55
C LEU A 18 18.36 -5.66 -15.93
N SER A 19 18.27 -4.35 -16.17
CA SER A 19 18.84 -3.67 -17.33
C SER A 19 19.80 -2.59 -16.86
N VAL A 20 21.09 -2.83 -17.08
CA VAL A 20 22.19 -1.90 -16.79
C VAL A 20 22.51 -1.14 -18.07
N PRO A 21 22.27 0.18 -18.13
CA PRO A 21 22.63 0.97 -19.30
C PRO A 21 24.16 1.14 -19.42
N PRO A 22 24.66 1.55 -20.60
CA PRO A 22 26.06 1.95 -20.76
C PRO A 22 26.46 3.02 -19.74
N ASP A 23 27.72 2.99 -19.33
CA ASP A 23 28.36 3.91 -18.38
C ASP A 23 27.77 3.93 -16.95
N ALA A 24 26.81 3.04 -16.63
CA ALA A 24 26.34 2.85 -15.26
C ALA A 24 27.44 2.31 -14.33
N VAL A 25 28.41 1.58 -14.89
CA VAL A 25 29.60 1.08 -14.20
C VAL A 25 30.85 1.30 -15.06
N SER A 26 32.00 1.56 -14.44
CA SER A 26 33.25 1.85 -15.14
C SER A 26 34.12 0.63 -15.47
N GLY A 27 33.77 -0.54 -14.94
CA GLY A 27 34.51 -1.80 -15.11
C GLY A 27 33.61 -3.01 -14.87
N ASP A 28 34.19 -4.21 -14.89
CA ASP A 28 33.41 -5.44 -14.72
C ASP A 28 32.82 -5.55 -13.32
N HIS A 29 31.50 -5.73 -13.27
CA HIS A 29 30.74 -5.98 -12.05
C HIS A 29 29.95 -7.29 -12.17
N LEU A 30 29.89 -8.03 -11.06
CA LEU A 30 29.00 -9.17 -10.90
C LEU A 30 27.67 -8.66 -10.34
N PHE A 31 26.60 -8.90 -11.08
CA PHE A 31 25.24 -8.60 -10.68
C PHE A 31 24.56 -9.91 -10.27
N VAL A 32 23.87 -9.90 -9.12
CA VAL A 32 23.16 -11.05 -8.58
C VAL A 32 21.74 -10.65 -8.23
N ILE A 33 20.79 -11.47 -8.66
CA ILE A 33 19.37 -11.34 -8.34
C ILE A 33 18.99 -12.58 -7.54
N THR A 34 18.56 -12.39 -6.30
CA THR A 34 18.21 -13.48 -5.39
C THR A 34 16.74 -13.38 -5.01
N ARG A 35 15.97 -14.43 -5.26
CA ARG A 35 14.59 -14.52 -4.80
C ARG A 35 14.55 -14.72 -3.27
N ARG A 36 13.74 -13.92 -2.57
CA ARG A 36 13.64 -13.90 -1.10
C ARG A 36 12.24 -14.28 -0.61
N ASP A 37 11.84 -15.53 -0.90
CA ASP A 37 10.55 -16.07 -0.45
C ASP A 37 10.44 -16.10 1.09
N ASP A 38 11.57 -16.24 1.79
CA ASP A 38 11.64 -16.17 3.25
C ASP A 38 11.13 -14.83 3.80
N LEU A 39 11.55 -13.72 3.18
CA LEU A 39 11.10 -12.38 3.56
C LEU A 39 9.67 -12.10 3.10
N ALA A 40 9.31 -12.55 1.89
CA ALA A 40 7.96 -12.39 1.35
C ALA A 40 6.92 -13.09 2.22
N LEU A 41 7.16 -14.35 2.61
CA LEU A 41 6.24 -15.13 3.44
C LEU A 41 6.12 -14.61 4.88
N GLN A 42 7.15 -13.93 5.39
CA GLN A 42 7.13 -13.29 6.71
C GLN A 42 6.55 -11.88 6.68
N GLY A 43 6.33 -11.29 5.50
CA GLY A 43 5.94 -9.88 5.36
C GLY A 43 7.06 -8.91 5.77
N THR A 44 8.32 -9.33 5.70
CA THR A 44 9.50 -8.57 6.18
C THR A 44 10.41 -8.07 5.06
N CYS A 45 10.01 -8.24 3.79
CA CYS A 45 10.79 -7.73 2.65
C CYS A 45 10.98 -6.21 2.72
N LEU A 46 9.90 -5.51 3.09
CA LEU A 46 9.91 -4.08 3.37
C LEU A 46 9.08 -3.80 4.63
N SER A 47 9.63 -3.03 5.57
CA SER A 47 8.93 -2.64 6.79
C SER A 47 8.04 -1.42 6.51
N THR A 48 6.78 -1.65 6.14
CA THR A 48 5.82 -0.59 5.79
C THR A 48 4.38 -1.02 6.08
N PRO A 49 3.47 -0.09 6.44
CA PRO A 49 2.04 -0.38 6.54
C PRO A 49 1.36 -0.49 5.17
N LEU A 50 2.04 -0.14 4.08
CA LEU A 50 1.48 -0.24 2.72
C LEU A 50 1.20 -1.70 2.33
N PRO A 51 0.12 -1.97 1.58
CA PRO A 51 -0.10 -3.28 0.98
C PRO A 51 1.08 -3.71 0.09
N GLN A 52 1.58 -4.93 0.30
CA GLN A 52 2.72 -5.50 -0.43
C GLN A 52 2.28 -6.70 -1.27
N TYR A 53 2.87 -6.85 -2.47
CA TYR A 53 2.57 -7.93 -3.41
C TYR A 53 3.75 -8.90 -3.46
N PRO A 54 3.56 -10.20 -3.14
CA PRO A 54 4.60 -10.92 -2.40
C PRO A 54 5.66 -11.62 -3.27
N LEU A 55 6.23 -10.90 -4.24
CA LEU A 55 7.50 -11.28 -4.87
C LEU A 55 8.60 -10.32 -4.44
N CYS A 56 9.50 -10.84 -3.60
CA CYS A 56 10.64 -10.10 -3.04
C CYS A 56 11.93 -10.57 -3.70
N TYR A 57 12.72 -9.62 -4.21
CA TYR A 57 14.01 -9.92 -4.84
C TYR A 57 15.10 -9.01 -4.28
N ASP A 58 16.19 -9.63 -3.84
CA ASP A 58 17.40 -8.96 -3.41
C ASP A 58 18.34 -8.81 -4.60
N PHE A 59 18.61 -7.56 -4.98
CA PHE A 59 19.58 -7.22 -6.00
C PHE A 59 20.90 -6.89 -5.32
N SER A 60 22.01 -7.33 -5.89
CA SER A 60 23.34 -6.97 -5.38
C SER A 60 24.36 -6.86 -6.50
N VAL A 61 25.40 -6.07 -6.25
CA VAL A 61 26.50 -5.81 -7.19
C VAL A 61 27.83 -5.93 -6.48
N PHE A 62 28.80 -6.57 -7.14
CA PHE A 62 30.18 -6.66 -6.68
C PHE A 62 31.17 -6.15 -7.75
N PRO A 63 32.09 -5.22 -7.41
CA PRO A 63 32.17 -4.51 -6.13
C PRO A 63 30.92 -3.68 -5.86
N LYS A 64 30.66 -3.34 -4.59
CA LYS A 64 29.48 -2.54 -4.22
C LYS A 64 29.59 -1.15 -4.86
N THR A 65 28.56 -0.78 -5.62
CA THR A 65 28.57 0.43 -6.45
C THR A 65 27.23 1.15 -6.34
N SER A 66 27.30 2.47 -6.26
CA SER A 66 26.16 3.36 -6.50
C SER A 66 26.25 3.87 -7.94
N PHE A 67 25.14 3.86 -8.65
CA PHE A 67 25.09 4.12 -10.08
C PHE A 67 24.77 5.61 -10.34
N THR A 68 25.62 6.28 -11.10
CA THR A 68 25.38 7.66 -11.56
C THR A 68 24.43 7.72 -12.74
N VAL A 69 24.39 6.63 -13.54
CA VAL A 69 23.36 6.39 -14.56
C VAL A 69 22.38 5.37 -13.96
N PRO A 70 21.09 5.71 -13.78
CA PRO A 70 20.15 4.81 -13.12
C PRO A 70 20.00 3.48 -13.85
N VAL A 71 19.95 2.41 -13.08
CA VAL A 71 19.75 1.04 -13.55
C VAL A 71 18.25 0.71 -13.44
N THR A 72 17.73 -0.12 -14.34
CA THR A 72 16.32 -0.57 -14.27
C THR A 72 16.25 -1.97 -13.69
N VAL A 73 15.58 -2.11 -12.55
CA VAL A 73 15.14 -3.42 -12.03
C VAL A 73 13.73 -3.70 -12.55
N VAL A 74 13.43 -4.97 -12.81
CA VAL A 74 12.09 -5.40 -13.21
C VAL A 74 11.69 -6.58 -12.33
N VAL A 75 10.49 -6.54 -11.76
CA VAL A 75 9.95 -7.61 -10.91
C VAL A 75 8.52 -7.91 -11.33
N CYS A 76 8.19 -9.18 -11.51
CA CYS A 76 6.82 -9.62 -11.72
C CYS A 76 5.98 -9.42 -10.44
N VAL A 77 4.71 -9.12 -10.61
CA VAL A 77 3.79 -8.86 -9.48
C VAL A 77 2.66 -9.88 -9.51
N LEU A 78 2.46 -10.59 -8.40
CA LEU A 78 1.38 -11.57 -8.27
C LEU A 78 0.00 -10.87 -8.23
N GLU A 79 -0.92 -11.34 -9.05
CA GLU A 79 -2.35 -11.00 -9.15
C GLU A 79 -3.11 -11.51 -7.92
N SER A 80 -3.40 -10.64 -6.97
CA SER A 80 -4.52 -10.85 -6.05
C SER A 80 -5.84 -10.37 -6.67
N ALA A 81 -6.99 -10.73 -6.09
CA ALA A 81 -8.29 -10.17 -6.50
C ALA A 81 -8.37 -8.62 -6.37
N SER A 82 -7.43 -8.00 -5.64
CA SER A 82 -7.27 -6.54 -5.51
C SER A 82 -6.33 -5.93 -6.56
N HIS A 83 -5.69 -6.74 -7.40
CA HIS A 83 -4.61 -6.32 -8.30
C HIS A 83 -5.09 -5.42 -9.43
N ASP A 84 -6.23 -5.70 -10.08
CA ASP A 84 -6.71 -4.91 -11.23
C ASP A 84 -6.95 -3.44 -10.87
N ALA A 85 -7.52 -3.17 -9.69
CA ALA A 85 -7.78 -1.82 -9.21
C ALA A 85 -6.49 -1.12 -8.72
N ALA A 86 -5.53 -1.89 -8.18
CA ALA A 86 -4.31 -1.35 -7.61
C ALA A 86 -3.19 -1.14 -8.64
N PHE A 87 -3.18 -1.87 -9.76
CA PHE A 87 -2.06 -1.89 -10.72
C PHE A 87 -1.54 -0.51 -11.15
N PRO A 88 -2.41 0.50 -11.44
CA PRO A 88 -1.95 1.84 -11.79
C PRO A 88 -1.13 2.53 -10.68
N ARG A 89 -1.33 2.12 -9.43
CA ARG A 89 -0.74 2.69 -8.20
C ARG A 89 0.45 1.89 -7.69
N LEU A 90 0.65 0.69 -8.22
CA LEU A 90 1.74 -0.17 -7.77
C LEU A 90 3.09 0.33 -8.26
N VAL A 91 4.06 0.38 -7.37
CA VAL A 91 5.46 0.73 -7.68
C VAL A 91 6.39 -0.23 -6.96
N LEU A 92 7.61 -0.41 -7.47
CA LEU A 92 8.65 -1.05 -6.67
C LEU A 92 9.11 -0.09 -5.59
N ALA A 93 9.33 -0.63 -4.40
CA ALA A 93 9.82 0.09 -3.24
C ALA A 93 10.93 -0.69 -2.55
N HIS A 94 11.76 0.05 -1.82
CA HIS A 94 12.89 -0.48 -1.05
C HIS A 94 13.18 0.40 0.17
N PRO A 95 14.00 -0.06 1.13
CA PRO A 95 14.43 0.78 2.25
C PRO A 95 15.14 2.04 1.75
N ASP A 96 14.82 3.20 2.33
CA ASP A 96 15.45 4.46 1.94
C ASP A 96 16.95 4.45 2.36
N PRO A 97 17.90 4.57 1.41
CA PRO A 97 19.32 4.55 1.72
C PRO A 97 19.77 5.72 2.63
N ASN A 98 18.98 6.81 2.68
CA ASN A 98 19.27 8.01 3.45
C ASN A 98 18.45 8.09 4.76
N ASN A 99 17.48 7.20 4.96
CA ASN A 99 16.64 7.17 6.16
C ASN A 99 16.39 5.72 6.62
N PRO A 100 16.97 5.28 7.75
CA PRO A 100 16.86 3.89 8.21
C PRO A 100 15.44 3.44 8.55
N ASN A 101 14.52 4.40 8.75
CA ASN A 101 13.10 4.13 9.01
C ASN A 101 12.20 4.50 7.81
N GLY A 102 12.81 4.94 6.71
CA GLY A 102 12.11 5.36 5.51
C GLY A 102 12.03 4.25 4.47
N ILE A 103 11.08 4.40 3.56
CA ILE A 103 11.04 3.66 2.31
C ILE A 103 11.17 4.65 1.16
N GLN A 104 11.74 4.21 0.05
CA GLN A 104 11.80 4.98 -1.18
C GLN A 104 11.04 4.22 -2.27
N PHE A 105 10.16 4.94 -2.98
CA PHE A 105 9.54 4.45 -4.20
C PHE A 105 10.48 4.63 -5.38
N THR A 106 10.58 3.61 -6.22
CA THR A 106 11.31 3.71 -7.48
C THR A 106 10.52 4.58 -8.47
N ALA A 107 11.23 5.28 -9.35
CA ALA A 107 10.59 5.89 -10.50
C ALA A 107 10.14 4.78 -11.45
N ARG A 108 8.84 4.74 -11.77
CA ARG A 108 8.27 3.73 -12.67
C ARG A 108 8.98 3.78 -14.02
N ALA A 109 9.44 2.62 -14.47
CA ALA A 109 10.07 2.42 -15.76
C ALA A 109 9.29 1.37 -16.56
N ALA A 110 9.46 1.39 -17.88
CA ALA A 110 9.01 0.28 -18.73
C ALA A 110 9.79 -1.00 -18.38
N ASP A 111 9.29 -2.14 -18.81
CA ASP A 111 10.02 -3.41 -18.76
C ASP A 111 10.89 -3.57 -20.03
N PRO A 112 12.21 -3.29 -19.99
CA PRO A 112 13.07 -3.48 -21.15
C PRO A 112 13.40 -4.94 -21.44
N LEU A 113 13.05 -5.87 -20.54
CA LEU A 113 13.31 -7.30 -20.69
C LEU A 113 12.11 -8.04 -21.30
N GLY A 114 10.92 -7.45 -21.28
CA GLY A 114 9.69 -8.08 -21.74
C GLY A 114 9.38 -9.37 -20.97
N LEU A 115 9.51 -9.31 -19.63
CA LEU A 115 9.25 -10.45 -18.77
C LEU A 115 7.79 -10.90 -18.92
N VAL A 116 7.58 -12.21 -19.01
CA VAL A 116 6.25 -12.83 -19.10
C VAL A 116 5.94 -13.50 -17.77
N CYS A 117 5.10 -12.87 -16.95
CA CYS A 117 4.93 -13.28 -15.56
C CYS A 117 3.94 -14.45 -15.33
N THR A 118 3.45 -15.10 -16.38
CA THR A 118 2.31 -16.05 -16.33
C THR A 118 2.47 -17.29 -15.42
N ASN A 119 3.68 -17.55 -14.89
CA ASN A 119 3.98 -18.70 -14.00
C ASN A 119 4.46 -18.27 -12.60
N ALA A 120 4.30 -16.99 -12.25
CA ALA A 120 4.67 -16.49 -10.94
C ALA A 120 3.86 -17.21 -9.85
N VAL A 121 4.54 -17.85 -8.90
CA VAL A 121 3.90 -18.47 -7.73
C VAL A 121 4.78 -18.28 -6.51
N LEU A 122 4.18 -17.88 -5.39
CA LEU A 122 4.81 -17.94 -4.08
C LEU A 122 4.28 -19.19 -3.34
N PRO A 123 5.11 -20.23 -3.13
CA PRO A 123 4.65 -21.43 -2.44
C PRO A 123 4.30 -21.11 -0.98
N PRO A 124 3.25 -21.73 -0.41
CA PRO A 124 2.88 -21.50 0.98
C PRO A 124 4.02 -21.95 1.93
N PRO A 125 4.12 -21.38 3.15
CA PRO A 125 5.09 -21.83 4.13
C PRO A 125 4.91 -23.33 4.40
N PRO A 126 5.99 -24.12 4.57
CA PRO A 126 5.86 -25.52 4.96
C PRO A 126 5.08 -25.59 6.28
N MET A 127 3.91 -26.23 6.26
CA MET A 127 3.10 -26.42 7.46
C MET A 127 3.89 -27.25 8.47
N GLY A 128 4.46 -26.60 9.48
CA GLY A 128 5.14 -27.26 10.60
C GLY A 128 4.11 -27.99 11.46
N GLY A 129 3.93 -29.29 11.21
CA GLY A 129 3.07 -30.17 12.00
C GLY A 129 3.51 -31.62 11.83
N VAL A 130 3.28 -32.44 12.87
CA VAL A 130 3.74 -33.84 13.05
C VAL A 130 3.11 -34.85 12.07
N GLY A 131 2.71 -34.41 10.87
CA GLY A 131 1.98 -35.17 9.86
C GLY A 131 2.84 -35.62 8.66
N SER A 132 4.17 -35.58 8.75
CA SER A 132 5.09 -35.97 7.66
C SER A 132 5.12 -37.47 7.33
N LEU A 133 4.08 -38.23 7.70
CA LEU A 133 3.93 -39.65 7.38
C LEU A 133 2.64 -40.02 6.60
N LEU A 134 1.73 -39.08 6.33
CA LEU A 134 0.47 -39.38 5.59
C LEU A 134 0.36 -38.74 4.21
N GLN A 135 1.46 -38.26 3.64
CA GLN A 135 1.49 -37.67 2.30
C GLN A 135 1.66 -38.69 1.16
N ARG A 136 1.04 -39.87 1.29
CA ARG A 136 0.89 -40.84 0.18
C ARG A 136 -0.51 -41.42 -0.02
N LEU A 137 -1.54 -40.95 0.69
CA LEU A 137 -2.92 -41.46 0.53
C LEU A 137 -4.03 -40.40 0.42
N GLY A 138 -3.72 -39.14 0.09
CA GLY A 138 -4.73 -38.07 0.15
C GLY A 138 -4.68 -37.02 -0.96
N ALA A 139 -4.47 -37.39 -2.23
CA ALA A 139 -4.42 -36.44 -3.35
C ALA A 139 -5.79 -35.95 -3.88
N PHE A 140 -6.89 -36.04 -3.10
CA PHE A 140 -8.23 -35.73 -3.62
C PHE A 140 -9.07 -34.73 -2.80
N ALA A 141 -8.59 -34.24 -1.65
CA ALA A 141 -9.37 -33.30 -0.81
C ALA A 141 -8.79 -31.87 -0.74
N ALA A 142 -7.62 -31.61 -1.32
CA ALA A 142 -6.95 -30.31 -1.23
C ALA A 142 -7.58 -29.23 -2.15
N ARG A 143 -8.43 -29.60 -3.13
CA ARG A 143 -8.95 -28.65 -4.12
C ARG A 143 -10.13 -27.77 -3.68
N LEU A 144 -10.67 -27.95 -2.47
CA LEU A 144 -11.84 -27.20 -2.00
C LEU A 144 -11.56 -26.14 -0.92
N ILE A 145 -10.32 -26.02 -0.42
CA ILE A 145 -9.96 -25.05 0.65
C ILE A 145 -8.61 -24.35 0.39
N LEU A 146 -7.91 -24.64 -0.71
CA LEU A 146 -6.69 -23.92 -1.08
C LEU A 146 -7.07 -22.64 -1.86
N PRO A 147 -6.50 -21.47 -1.51
CA PRO A 147 -6.67 -20.27 -2.33
C PRO A 147 -6.18 -20.56 -3.74
N SER A 148 -6.90 -20.03 -4.73
CA SER A 148 -6.50 -20.10 -6.12
C SER A 148 -5.06 -19.59 -6.28
N PRO A 149 -4.23 -20.23 -7.13
CA PRO A 149 -2.95 -19.64 -7.50
C PRO A 149 -3.19 -18.23 -8.07
N LEU A 150 -2.43 -17.27 -7.57
CA LEU A 150 -2.36 -15.91 -8.08
C LEU A 150 -1.56 -15.96 -9.39
N TYR A 151 -2.10 -15.47 -10.50
CA TYR A 151 -1.36 -15.32 -11.75
C TYR A 151 -0.62 -13.97 -11.73
N ALA A 152 0.00 -13.47 -12.78
CA ALA A 152 0.67 -12.17 -12.76
C ALA A 152 0.42 -11.49 -14.10
N THR A 153 0.37 -10.15 -14.11
CA THR A 153 0.21 -9.36 -15.35
C THR A 153 1.21 -9.80 -16.41
N HIS A 154 0.84 -9.66 -17.68
CA HIS A 154 1.69 -10.16 -18.75
C HIS A 154 3.10 -9.54 -18.79
N GLU A 155 3.30 -8.35 -18.20
CA GLU A 155 4.57 -7.61 -18.20
C GLU A 155 5.10 -7.38 -16.78
N GLY A 156 6.42 -7.31 -16.65
CA GLY A 156 7.10 -7.01 -15.38
C GLY A 156 6.98 -5.54 -14.99
N MET A 157 7.05 -5.27 -13.68
CA MET A 157 7.06 -3.90 -13.15
C MET A 157 8.49 -3.36 -13.12
N GLY A 158 8.77 -2.35 -13.94
CA GLY A 158 10.06 -1.67 -13.98
C GLY A 158 10.20 -0.55 -12.94
N GLY A 159 11.36 -0.47 -12.30
CA GLY A 159 11.76 0.60 -11.39
C GLY A 159 13.18 1.07 -11.66
N SER A 160 13.38 2.38 -11.78
CA SER A 160 14.69 3.01 -11.92
C SER A 160 15.34 3.22 -10.55
N ILE A 161 16.59 2.79 -10.39
CA ILE A 161 17.33 2.78 -9.12
C ILE A 161 18.76 3.30 -9.28
N ASP A 162 19.34 3.78 -8.19
CA ASP A 162 20.74 4.25 -8.09
C ASP A 162 21.60 3.36 -7.17
N SER A 163 20.95 2.45 -6.45
CA SER A 163 21.55 1.57 -5.48
C SER A 163 20.71 0.31 -5.33
N PHE A 164 21.37 -0.78 -4.95
CA PHE A 164 20.74 -2.07 -4.79
C PHE A 164 20.37 -2.40 -3.35
N SER A 165 19.26 -3.10 -3.22
CA SER A 165 18.58 -3.50 -2.00
C SER A 165 17.55 -4.59 -2.36
N PRO A 166 16.84 -5.15 -1.37
CA PRO A 166 15.60 -5.87 -1.60
C PRO A 166 14.51 -4.95 -2.14
N PHE A 167 13.88 -5.36 -3.25
CA PHE A 167 12.73 -4.68 -3.85
C PHE A 167 11.48 -5.55 -3.77
N ILE A 168 10.35 -4.89 -3.56
CA ILE A 168 9.00 -5.47 -3.61
C ILE A 168 8.02 -4.47 -4.20
N ALA A 169 6.96 -4.97 -4.83
CA ALA A 169 5.87 -4.12 -5.28
C ALA A 169 4.94 -3.76 -4.12
N VAL A 170 4.58 -2.48 -4.02
CA VAL A 170 3.66 -1.94 -3.01
C VAL A 170 2.60 -1.07 -3.65
N ASP A 171 1.42 -0.99 -3.03
CA ASP A 171 0.43 0.04 -3.39
C ASP A 171 0.86 1.39 -2.80
N SER A 172 1.20 2.36 -3.65
CA SER A 172 1.68 3.68 -3.23
C SER A 172 0.56 4.71 -3.06
N ALA A 173 -0.66 4.26 -2.80
CA ALA A 173 -1.80 5.12 -2.48
C ALA A 173 -1.82 5.58 -1.02
N ALA A 174 -2.58 6.66 -0.75
CA ALA A 174 -2.85 7.10 0.62
C ALA A 174 -3.88 6.19 1.32
N ASP A 175 -4.16 6.44 2.61
CA ASP A 175 -5.25 5.79 3.36
C ASP A 175 -5.75 6.72 4.46
N LEU A 176 -6.80 7.48 4.14
CA LEU A 176 -7.50 8.42 4.99
C LEU A 176 -8.59 7.69 5.78
N THR A 177 -8.61 7.92 7.08
CA THR A 177 -9.61 7.34 7.97
C THR A 177 -10.11 8.37 8.96
N VAL A 178 -11.36 8.20 9.39
CA VAL A 178 -11.91 8.95 10.51
C VAL A 178 -11.57 8.18 11.80
N GLN A 179 -10.70 8.74 12.64
CA GLN A 179 -10.24 8.11 13.88
C GLN A 179 -11.21 8.30 15.04
N SER A 180 -11.85 9.48 15.11
CA SER A 180 -12.87 9.75 16.11
C SER A 180 -13.88 10.78 15.61
N VAL A 181 -15.10 10.68 16.14
CA VAL A 181 -16.17 11.66 15.98
C VAL A 181 -16.68 12.00 17.38
N THR A 182 -16.65 13.28 17.72
CA THR A 182 -17.10 13.81 19.02
C THR A 182 -18.01 15.01 18.80
N HIS A 183 -18.74 15.39 19.84
CA HIS A 183 -19.62 16.57 19.82
C HIS A 183 -19.34 17.45 21.03
N SER A 184 -19.73 18.72 20.93
CA SER A 184 -19.73 19.68 22.03
C SER A 184 -21.00 20.52 21.98
N PRO A 185 -21.66 20.79 23.12
CA PRO A 185 -21.31 20.34 24.48
C PRO A 185 -21.58 18.84 24.69
N ASP A 186 -20.90 18.20 25.65
CA ASP A 186 -21.02 16.74 25.90
C ASP A 186 -22.46 16.31 26.24
N ALA A 187 -23.20 17.16 26.96
CA ALA A 187 -24.60 16.95 27.34
C ALA A 187 -25.48 18.10 26.81
N PRO A 188 -25.81 18.10 25.51
CA PRO A 188 -26.58 19.18 24.91
C PRO A 188 -28.06 19.17 25.34
N THR A 189 -28.62 20.35 25.49
CA THR A 189 -30.07 20.58 25.58
C THR A 189 -30.63 21.02 24.23
N THR A 190 -31.96 21.13 24.12
CA THR A 190 -32.64 21.65 22.92
C THR A 190 -32.29 23.09 22.57
N ALA A 191 -31.63 23.82 23.48
CA ALA A 191 -31.20 25.20 23.25
C ALA A 191 -29.71 25.31 22.83
N ASP A 192 -28.94 24.24 23.00
CA ASP A 192 -27.50 24.28 22.78
C ASP A 192 -27.15 24.03 21.31
N PRO A 193 -26.40 24.93 20.64
CA PRO A 193 -25.85 24.63 19.34
C PRO A 193 -24.78 23.56 19.46
N ILE A 194 -24.93 22.47 18.72
CA ILE A 194 -24.01 21.35 18.73
C ILE A 194 -22.92 21.56 17.67
N THR A 195 -21.68 21.38 18.07
CA THR A 195 -20.52 21.31 17.16
C THR A 195 -20.02 19.88 17.11
N VAL A 196 -20.00 19.28 15.92
CA VAL A 196 -19.43 17.95 15.68
C VAL A 196 -18.00 18.13 15.21
N SER A 197 -17.07 17.41 15.83
CA SER A 197 -15.65 17.39 15.49
C SER A 197 -15.22 16.00 15.09
N ALA A 198 -14.29 15.90 14.15
CA ALA A 198 -13.70 14.65 13.73
C ALA A 198 -12.18 14.77 13.64
N VAL A 199 -11.49 13.68 14.00
CA VAL A 199 -10.05 13.54 13.76
C VAL A 199 -9.86 12.64 12.56
N ILE A 200 -9.23 13.17 11.52
CA ILE A 200 -8.88 12.44 10.31
C ILE A 200 -7.41 12.05 10.41
N GLN A 201 -7.07 10.83 10.01
CA GLN A 201 -5.69 10.34 9.94
C GLN A 201 -5.40 9.76 8.56
N ASN A 202 -4.20 10.04 8.04
CA ASN A 202 -3.62 9.29 6.94
C ASN A 202 -2.75 8.16 7.52
N ASN A 203 -3.19 6.90 7.44
CA ASN A 203 -2.48 5.74 7.99
C ASN A 203 -1.33 5.27 7.08
N SER A 204 -1.26 5.79 5.86
CA SER A 204 -0.17 5.51 4.93
C SER A 204 1.02 6.47 5.17
N PRO A 205 2.25 6.10 4.76
CA PRO A 205 3.37 7.03 4.67
C PRO A 205 3.27 7.97 3.45
N VAL A 206 2.28 7.78 2.56
CA VAL A 206 2.12 8.55 1.33
C VAL A 206 1.28 9.80 1.61
N PRO A 207 1.74 11.01 1.25
CA PRO A 207 0.93 12.21 1.39
C PRO A 207 -0.37 12.15 0.57
N ALA A 208 -1.49 12.53 1.19
CA ALA A 208 -2.75 12.74 0.50
C ALA A 208 -2.84 14.17 -0.03
N GLY A 209 -3.33 14.33 -1.25
CA GLY A 209 -3.70 15.62 -1.83
C GLY A 209 -4.95 16.23 -1.16
N PRO A 210 -5.50 17.33 -1.70
CA PRO A 210 -6.71 17.94 -1.16
C PRO A 210 -7.92 16.99 -1.17
N PHE A 211 -8.71 17.01 -0.08
CA PHE A 211 -9.93 16.21 0.06
C PHE A 211 -11.01 16.97 0.84
N THR A 212 -12.21 16.38 0.95
CA THR A 212 -13.34 16.95 1.71
C THR A 212 -13.82 15.99 2.79
N VAL A 213 -14.28 16.52 3.92
CA VAL A 213 -14.85 15.75 5.03
C VAL A 213 -16.31 16.15 5.19
N ALA A 214 -17.22 15.18 5.01
CA ALA A 214 -18.65 15.37 5.12
C ALA A 214 -19.17 14.98 6.51
N PHE A 215 -20.06 15.78 7.08
CA PHE A 215 -20.65 15.57 8.41
C PHE A 215 -22.15 15.25 8.29
N GLY A 216 -22.46 14.00 8.02
CA GLY A 216 -23.83 13.50 7.88
C GLY A 216 -23.87 12.06 7.37
N SER A 217 -25.03 11.41 7.50
CA SER A 217 -25.25 10.05 7.01
C SER A 217 -25.39 9.96 5.49
N ASP A 218 -25.76 11.07 4.85
CA ASP A 218 -25.73 11.25 3.39
C ASP A 218 -24.63 12.27 3.05
N PRO A 219 -23.42 11.82 2.64
CA PRO A 219 -22.31 12.71 2.32
C PRO A 219 -22.60 13.70 1.20
N ALA A 220 -23.52 13.38 0.29
CA ALA A 220 -23.83 14.23 -0.87
C ALA A 220 -24.60 15.51 -0.51
N SER A 221 -25.31 15.51 0.62
CA SER A 221 -26.12 16.64 1.10
C SER A 221 -25.62 17.23 2.43
N ALA A 222 -24.58 16.65 3.02
CA ALA A 222 -24.02 17.06 4.29
C ALA A 222 -23.16 18.34 4.20
N PRO A 223 -23.01 19.09 5.31
CA PRO A 223 -21.96 20.10 5.44
C PRO A 223 -20.58 19.47 5.23
N VAL A 224 -19.72 20.15 4.46
CA VAL A 224 -18.37 19.69 4.14
C VAL A 224 -17.31 20.67 4.62
N VAL A 225 -16.16 20.13 5.04
CA VAL A 225 -14.94 20.89 5.33
C VAL A 225 -13.86 20.46 4.35
N SER A 226 -13.23 21.41 3.66
CA SER A 226 -12.11 21.15 2.76
C SER A 226 -10.79 21.09 3.54
N VAL A 227 -9.98 20.07 3.25
CA VAL A 227 -8.62 19.92 3.76
C VAL A 227 -7.66 20.03 2.57
N PRO A 228 -6.65 20.92 2.59
CA PRO A 228 -5.77 21.15 1.45
C PRO A 228 -4.82 19.97 1.16
N GLY A 229 -4.68 19.04 2.09
CA GLY A 229 -3.86 17.84 2.00
C GLY A 229 -3.48 17.35 3.40
N LEU A 230 -3.01 16.11 3.49
CA LEU A 230 -2.56 15.52 4.75
C LEU A 230 -1.32 14.67 4.52
N ALA A 231 -0.21 15.05 5.16
CA ALA A 231 1.02 14.28 5.09
C ALA A 231 0.82 12.83 5.57
N GLY A 232 1.64 11.91 5.06
CA GLY A 232 1.61 10.52 5.51
C GLY A 232 1.83 10.39 7.01
N GLY A 233 1.04 9.55 7.67
CA GLY A 233 1.07 9.34 9.12
C GLY A 233 0.51 10.50 9.96
N ALA A 234 0.12 11.62 9.35
CA ALA A 234 -0.37 12.79 10.07
C ALA A 234 -1.88 12.70 10.36
N SER A 235 -2.33 13.54 11.30
CA SER A 235 -3.74 13.72 11.62
C SER A 235 -4.15 15.19 11.58
N VAL A 236 -5.43 15.45 11.30
CA VAL A 236 -6.02 16.78 11.32
C VAL A 236 -7.41 16.74 11.96
N SER A 237 -7.71 17.74 12.78
CA SER A 237 -9.04 17.91 13.37
C SER A 237 -9.87 18.87 12.52
N VAL A 238 -11.08 18.49 12.19
CA VAL A 238 -12.07 19.31 11.47
C VAL A 238 -13.39 19.33 12.23
N SER A 239 -14.18 20.38 12.09
CA SER A 239 -15.46 20.49 12.77
C SER A 239 -16.48 21.32 12.02
N VAL A 240 -17.77 21.08 12.32
CA VAL A 240 -18.90 21.87 11.84
C VAL A 240 -19.89 22.11 12.98
N THR A 241 -20.49 23.30 13.04
CA THR A 241 -21.62 23.57 13.93
C THR A 241 -22.91 23.24 13.20
N ILE A 242 -23.64 22.24 13.69
CA ILE A 242 -24.89 21.73 13.08
C ILE A 242 -26.15 22.38 13.67
N GLY A 243 -25.98 23.32 14.61
CA GLY A 243 -27.08 24.03 15.26
C GLY A 243 -27.73 23.19 16.38
N THR A 244 -28.94 23.57 16.78
CA THR A 244 -29.69 22.88 17.84
C THR A 244 -30.41 21.65 17.28
N ARG A 245 -30.72 20.69 18.16
CA ARG A 245 -31.52 19.49 17.84
C ARG A 245 -32.72 19.40 18.78
N ALA A 246 -33.79 18.76 18.32
CA ALA A 246 -34.90 18.38 19.21
C ALA A 246 -34.43 17.35 20.24
N ALA A 247 -35.13 17.24 21.38
CA ALA A 247 -34.80 16.24 22.37
C ALA A 247 -34.92 14.83 21.78
N GLY A 248 -33.92 13.98 22.04
CA GLY A 248 -33.82 12.67 21.43
C GLY A 248 -32.41 12.09 21.48
N THR A 249 -32.25 10.92 20.87
CA THR A 249 -30.96 10.23 20.76
C THR A 249 -30.52 10.22 19.31
N TYR A 250 -29.27 10.63 19.07
CA TYR A 250 -28.70 10.78 17.73
C TYR A 250 -27.36 10.06 17.62
N GLN A 251 -26.92 9.85 16.40
CA GLN A 251 -25.53 9.52 16.07
C GLN A 251 -25.07 10.45 14.94
N ASP A 252 -23.79 10.78 14.95
CA ASP A 252 -23.17 11.62 13.94
C ASP A 252 -22.24 10.78 13.07
N THR A 253 -22.49 10.76 11.77
CA THR A 253 -21.66 10.07 10.79
C THR A 253 -20.74 11.09 10.12
N VAL A 254 -19.47 10.74 9.99
CA VAL A 254 -18.48 11.52 9.27
C VAL A 254 -17.83 10.63 8.22
N THR A 255 -17.69 11.18 7.01
CA THR A 255 -17.02 10.52 5.88
C THR A 255 -15.88 11.41 5.40
N VAL A 256 -14.64 10.92 5.51
CA VAL A 256 -13.47 11.54 4.87
C VAL A 256 -13.45 11.22 3.38
N ASP A 257 -12.86 12.12 2.62
CA ASP A 257 -12.82 12.10 1.16
C ASP A 257 -14.17 11.79 0.51
N ALA A 258 -15.22 12.47 0.96
CA ALA A 258 -16.58 12.25 0.50
C ALA A 258 -16.78 12.47 -1.02
N GLY A 259 -15.84 13.20 -1.66
CA GLY A 259 -15.79 13.41 -3.10
C GLY A 259 -14.97 12.38 -3.88
N ASN A 260 -14.36 11.40 -3.20
CA ASN A 260 -13.47 10.40 -3.78
C ASN A 260 -12.35 11.04 -4.64
N ALA A 261 -11.75 12.11 -4.11
CA ALA A 261 -10.76 12.93 -4.80
C ALA A 261 -9.33 12.41 -4.61
N VAL A 262 -9.07 11.73 -3.50
CA VAL A 262 -7.80 11.06 -3.20
C VAL A 262 -7.96 9.60 -3.57
N VAL A 263 -6.95 9.05 -4.24
CA VAL A 263 -6.94 7.62 -4.53
C VAL A 263 -6.32 6.90 -3.33
N GLU A 264 -7.06 5.96 -2.76
CA GLU A 264 -6.68 5.26 -1.54
C GLU A 264 -6.57 3.75 -1.75
N PHE A 265 -5.70 3.07 -0.99
CA PHE A 265 -5.64 1.61 -1.11
C PHE A 265 -6.84 0.92 -0.45
N ASN A 266 -7.56 1.62 0.42
CA ASN A 266 -8.81 1.18 1.00
C ASN A 266 -9.78 2.36 1.03
N GLU A 267 -10.85 2.30 0.25
CA GLU A 267 -11.91 3.34 0.24
C GLU A 267 -13.03 3.01 1.24
N ALA A 268 -13.02 1.80 1.81
CA ALA A 268 -14.12 1.26 2.61
C ALA A 268 -14.03 1.64 4.11
N ASN A 269 -12.92 2.24 4.55
CA ASN A 269 -12.64 2.68 5.92
C ASN A 269 -12.77 4.21 6.10
N ASN A 270 -13.36 4.91 5.12
CA ASN A 270 -13.47 6.36 5.13
C ASN A 270 -14.63 6.90 5.99
N THR A 271 -15.47 6.04 6.55
CA THR A 271 -16.67 6.46 7.30
C THR A 271 -16.66 5.95 8.73
N LEU A 272 -16.92 6.84 9.68
CA LEU A 272 -17.13 6.51 11.10
C LEU A 272 -18.43 7.14 11.61
N THR A 273 -19.15 6.40 12.44
CA THR A 273 -20.33 6.90 13.16
C THR A 273 -20.04 6.97 14.65
N SER A 274 -20.39 8.08 15.29
CA SER A 274 -20.16 8.32 16.71
C SER A 274 -21.00 7.41 17.61
N GLY A 275 -20.67 7.42 18.90
CA GLY A 275 -21.55 6.89 19.93
C GLY A 275 -22.86 7.69 20.03
N MET A 276 -23.79 7.18 20.82
CA MET A 276 -25.09 7.84 21.02
C MET A 276 -24.92 9.22 21.68
N VAL A 277 -25.54 10.24 21.10
CA VAL A 277 -25.65 11.60 21.62
C VAL A 277 -27.07 11.83 22.12
N ILE A 278 -27.23 12.13 23.40
CA ILE A 278 -28.54 12.38 24.01
C ILE A 278 -28.74 13.88 24.14
N VAL A 279 -29.75 14.40 23.44
CA VAL A 279 -30.20 15.78 23.55
C VAL A 279 -31.40 15.81 24.50
N THR A 280 -31.29 16.59 25.56
CA THR A 280 -32.34 16.71 26.59
C THR A 280 -33.18 17.97 26.42
N PRO A 281 -34.44 18.01 26.87
CA PRO A 281 -35.22 19.25 26.85
C PRO A 281 -34.57 20.35 27.69
N LEU A 282 -34.70 21.61 27.25
CA LEU A 282 -34.44 22.76 28.12
C LEU A 282 -35.51 22.79 29.23
N PHE A 283 -35.08 22.79 30.50
CA PHE A 283 -35.95 22.91 31.67
C PHE A 283 -36.21 24.36 32.04
#